data_AF-A0A158S1E4-F1
#
_entry.id   AF-A0A158S1E4-F1
#
_cell.length_a   1.000
_cell.length_b   1.000
_cell.length_c   1.000
_cell.angle_alpha   90.00
_cell.angle_beta   90.00
_cell.angle_gamma   90.00
#
_symmetry.space_group_name_H-M   'P 1'
#
loop_
_entity.id
_entity.type
_entity.pdbx_description
1 polymer ?
#
loop_
_entity_poly.entity_id
_entity_poly.type
_entity_poly.pdbx_seq_one_letter_code
_entity_poly.pdbx_strand_id
1 'polypeptide(L)'
;MAYAPTSGGYFAMKEKREVATDLATRYGNPVNQRRFAAAQDLARCHGVAINDVVLAYLVNQPNQTIPVLGGSSPARIEEGVRAADLDLNPEELARPRA
;
A
#
# COMPACT_ATOMS: atom_id res chain seq x y z
N MET A 1 10.33 4.13 11.69
CA MET A 1 10.81 3.78 10.33
C MET A 1 10.09 2.53 9.86
N ALA A 2 9.43 2.56 8.70
CA ALA A 2 8.73 1.41 8.13
C ALA A 2 9.61 0.76 7.05
N TYR A 3 10.00 -0.50 7.26
CA TYR A 3 10.75 -1.31 6.29
C TYR A 3 9.80 -2.17 5.45
N ALA A 4 10.13 -2.35 4.16
CA ALA A 4 9.28 -3.00 3.17
C ALA A 4 7.85 -2.41 3.10
N PRO A 5 7.72 -1.09 2.81
CA PRO A 5 6.46 -0.36 2.91
C PRO A 5 5.35 -0.90 1.99
N THR A 6 5.71 -1.54 0.88
CA THR A 6 4.77 -2.16 -0.07
C THR A 6 4.59 -3.66 0.14
N SER A 7 5.11 -4.24 1.24
CA SER A 7 5.11 -5.69 1.49
C SER A 7 5.70 -6.50 0.31
N GLY A 8 6.79 -6.02 -0.29
CA GLY A 8 7.38 -6.64 -1.48
C GLY A 8 6.50 -6.58 -2.73
N GLY A 9 5.52 -5.66 -2.79
CA GLY A 9 4.55 -5.56 -3.88
C GLY A 9 3.38 -6.53 -3.76
N TYR A 10 3.18 -7.16 -2.60
CA TYR A 10 2.14 -8.17 -2.38
C TYR A 10 0.75 -7.73 -2.84
N PHE A 11 0.32 -6.51 -2.49
CA PHE A 11 -1.01 -6.03 -2.87
C PHE A 11 -1.16 -5.79 -4.38
N ALA A 12 -0.16 -5.19 -5.05
CA ALA A 12 -0.18 -5.05 -6.51
C ALA A 12 -0.15 -6.41 -7.23
N MET A 13 0.66 -7.36 -6.77
CA MET A 13 0.69 -8.72 -7.34
C MET A 13 -0.63 -9.47 -7.11
N LYS A 14 -1.26 -9.25 -5.95
CA LYS A 14 -2.56 -9.84 -5.62
C LYS A 14 -3.67 -9.32 -6.51
N GLU A 15 -3.66 -8.04 -6.83
CA GLU A 15 -4.59 -7.45 -7.80
C GLU A 15 -4.46 -8.12 -9.19
N LYS A 16 -3.22 -8.39 -9.62
CA LYS A 16 -2.93 -9.10 -10.88
C LYS A 16 -3.15 -10.61 -10.82
N ARG A 17 -3.41 -11.18 -9.64
CA ARG A 17 -3.45 -12.64 -9.38
C ARG A 17 -2.12 -13.35 -9.69
N GLU A 18 -1.01 -12.64 -9.55
CA GLU A 18 0.37 -13.09 -9.87
C GLU A 18 1.25 -13.16 -8.60
N VAL A 19 0.67 -13.53 -7.47
CA VAL A 19 1.41 -13.59 -6.20
C VAL A 19 2.33 -14.82 -6.17
N ALA A 20 3.64 -14.59 -6.05
CA ALA A 20 4.61 -15.65 -5.86
C ALA A 20 4.40 -16.41 -4.54
N THR A 21 4.71 -17.71 -4.52
CA THR A 21 4.42 -18.62 -3.39
C THR A 21 5.03 -18.14 -2.07
N ASP A 22 6.28 -17.69 -2.10
CA ASP A 22 7.00 -17.15 -0.94
C ASP A 22 6.31 -15.91 -0.35
N LEU A 23 5.85 -15.02 -1.22
CA LEU A 23 5.13 -13.81 -0.85
C LEU A 23 3.74 -14.13 -0.30
N ALA A 24 3.07 -15.13 -0.88
CA ALA A 24 1.79 -15.64 -0.39
C ALA A 24 1.94 -16.27 1.01
N THR A 25 2.99 -17.05 1.26
CA THR A 25 3.27 -17.59 2.61
C THR A 25 3.50 -16.48 3.64
N ARG A 26 4.23 -15.42 3.26
CA ARG A 26 4.61 -14.34 4.18
C ARG A 26 3.46 -13.38 4.51
N TYR A 27 2.63 -13.04 3.51
CA TYR A 27 1.62 -11.99 3.62
C TYR A 27 0.18 -12.48 3.41
N GLY A 28 -0.01 -13.73 3.02
CA GLY A 28 -1.32 -14.35 2.83
C GLY A 28 -1.97 -14.72 4.15
N ASN A 29 -2.62 -13.75 4.79
CA ASN A 29 -3.41 -13.96 6.00
C ASN A 29 -4.76 -13.22 5.92
N PRO A 30 -5.76 -13.59 6.74
CA PRO A 30 -7.09 -12.98 6.70
C PRO A 30 -7.08 -11.46 6.95
N VAL A 31 -6.14 -10.94 7.76
CA VAL A 31 -6.02 -9.51 8.03
C VAL A 31 -5.61 -8.75 6.76
N ASN A 32 -4.61 -9.27 6.03
CA ASN A 32 -4.19 -8.71 4.76
C ASN A 32 -5.23 -8.90 3.65
N GLN A 33 -6.15 -9.84 3.77
CA GLN A 33 -7.31 -9.92 2.87
C GLN A 33 -8.26 -8.74 3.07
N ARG A 34 -8.60 -8.39 4.32
CA ARG A 34 -9.43 -7.22 4.63
C ARG A 34 -8.76 -5.91 4.23
N ARG A 35 -7.47 -5.76 4.58
CA ARG A 35 -6.67 -4.59 4.18
C ARG A 35 -6.58 -4.42 2.68
N PHE A 36 -6.42 -5.51 1.95
CA PHE A 36 -6.43 -5.48 0.49
C PHE A 36 -7.76 -4.96 -0.04
N ALA A 37 -8.91 -5.46 0.45
CA ALA A 37 -10.22 -4.97 0.03
C ALA A 37 -10.39 -3.47 0.33
N ALA A 38 -10.05 -3.02 1.54
CA ALA A 38 -10.10 -1.61 1.92
C ALA A 38 -9.21 -0.73 1.04
N ALA A 39 -7.98 -1.17 0.76
CA ALA A 39 -7.05 -0.45 -0.11
C ALA A 39 -7.55 -0.41 -1.56
N GLN A 40 -8.18 -1.48 -2.04
CA GLN A 40 -8.78 -1.52 -3.38
C GLN A 40 -9.96 -0.55 -3.51
N ASP A 41 -10.80 -0.46 -2.47
CA ASP A 41 -11.92 0.48 -2.44
C ASP A 41 -11.43 1.92 -2.47
N LEU A 42 -10.43 2.25 -1.64
CA LEU A 42 -9.80 3.58 -1.63
C LEU A 42 -9.13 3.91 -2.98
N ALA A 43 -8.42 2.95 -3.58
CA ALA A 43 -7.79 3.12 -4.88
C ALA A 43 -8.82 3.48 -5.95
N ARG A 44 -9.99 2.81 -5.94
CA ARG A 44 -11.10 3.14 -6.85
C ARG A 44 -11.71 4.52 -6.55
N CYS A 45 -11.86 4.90 -5.28
CA CYS A 45 -12.40 6.21 -4.90
C CYS A 45 -11.50 7.36 -5.39
N HIS A 46 -10.18 7.19 -5.30
CA HIS A 46 -9.19 8.22 -5.66
C HIS A 46 -8.70 8.12 -7.11
N GLY A 47 -9.03 7.04 -7.83
CA GLY A 47 -8.57 6.82 -9.21
C GLY A 47 -7.07 6.57 -9.32
N VAL A 48 -6.45 6.03 -8.27
CA VAL A 48 -5.00 5.79 -8.16
C VAL A 48 -4.68 4.29 -8.10
N ALA A 49 -3.40 3.93 -8.21
CA ALA A 49 -3.00 2.53 -8.05
C ALA A 49 -3.09 2.10 -6.57
N ILE A 50 -3.33 0.81 -6.32
CA ILE A 50 -3.41 0.29 -4.95
C ILE A 50 -2.11 0.51 -4.14
N ASN A 51 -0.95 0.50 -4.81
CA ASN A 51 0.32 0.80 -4.16
C ASN A 51 0.39 2.25 -3.67
N ASP A 52 -0.26 3.18 -4.38
CA ASP A 52 -0.28 4.58 -3.99
C ASP A 52 -1.04 4.74 -2.67
N VAL A 53 -2.20 4.09 -2.55
CA VAL A 53 -2.98 4.05 -1.30
C VAL A 53 -2.19 3.44 -0.14
N VAL A 54 -1.45 2.35 -0.40
CA VAL A 54 -0.67 1.66 0.64
C VAL A 54 0.46 2.54 1.17
N LEU A 55 1.12 3.29 0.29
CA LEU A 55 2.15 4.26 0.68
C LEU A 55 1.57 5.49 1.35
N ALA A 56 0.48 6.05 0.79
CA ALA A 56 -0.27 7.16 1.35
C ALA A 56 -0.72 6.86 2.79
N TYR A 57 -1.23 5.65 3.03
CA TYR A 57 -1.61 5.19 4.36
C TYR A 57 -0.45 5.24 5.34
N LEU A 58 0.78 4.89 4.93
CA LEU A 58 1.93 4.94 5.81
C LEU A 58 2.36 6.37 6.14
N VAL A 59 2.33 7.30 5.19
CA VAL A 59 2.76 8.68 5.44
C VAL A 59 1.73 9.49 6.24
N ASN A 60 0.44 9.17 6.11
CA ASN A 60 -0.66 9.84 6.81
C ASN A 60 -0.89 9.31 8.25
N GLN A 61 0.09 8.63 8.85
CA GLN A 61 -0.03 8.17 10.23
C GLN A 61 0.08 9.34 11.22
N PRO A 62 -0.61 9.30 12.37
CA PRO A 62 -0.55 10.37 13.38
C PRO A 62 0.88 10.67 13.87
N ASN A 63 1.71 9.62 13.93
CA ASN A 63 3.14 9.75 14.19
C ASN A 63 3.89 9.78 12.86
N GLN A 64 4.87 10.68 12.75
CA GLN A 64 5.71 10.79 11.55
C GLN A 64 6.27 9.44 11.13
N THR A 65 5.87 9.00 9.94
CA THR A 65 6.26 7.72 9.37
C THR A 65 6.89 7.97 8.02
N ILE A 66 8.20 7.72 7.92
CA ILE A 66 8.97 7.87 6.70
C ILE A 66 9.17 6.46 6.11
N PRO A 67 8.46 6.09 5.03
CA PRO A 67 8.63 4.80 4.37
C PRO A 67 9.97 4.75 3.61
N VAL A 68 10.74 3.68 3.78
CA VAL A 68 11.94 3.43 2.98
C VAL A 68 11.53 2.71 1.70
N LEU A 69 11.34 3.49 0.63
CA LEU A 69 10.94 2.97 -0.69
C LEU A 69 12.17 2.52 -1.49
N GLY A 70 12.16 1.28 -1.96
CA GLY A 70 13.11 0.78 -2.96
C GLY A 70 12.41 0.58 -4.31
N GLY A 71 13.00 1.13 -5.38
CA GLY A 71 12.52 0.93 -6.75
C GLY A 71 13.66 0.48 -7.65
N SER A 72 13.40 -0.51 -8.52
CA SER A 72 14.37 -0.99 -9.50
C SER A 72 14.42 -0.15 -10.78
N SER A 73 13.64 0.94 -10.85
CA SER A 73 13.59 1.88 -11.97
C SER A 73 13.18 3.28 -11.48
N PRO A 74 13.58 4.36 -12.19
CA PRO A 74 13.17 5.72 -11.85
C PRO A 74 11.65 5.91 -11.80
N ALA A 75 10.91 5.34 -12.75
CA ALA A 75 9.45 5.41 -12.79
C ALA A 75 8.79 4.88 -11.50
N ARG A 76 9.34 3.80 -10.91
CA ARG A 76 8.83 3.26 -9.65
C ARG A 76 9.11 4.18 -8.45
N ILE A 77 10.20 4.95 -8.50
CA ILE A 77 10.47 5.97 -7.48
C ILE A 77 9.47 7.13 -7.62
N GLU A 78 9.23 7.60 -8.84
CA GLU A 78 8.26 8.68 -9.12
C GLU A 78 6.83 8.31 -8.72
N GLU A 79 6.40 7.08 -8.98
CA GLU A 79 5.13 6.53 -8.47
C GLU A 79 5.07 6.59 -6.94
N GLY A 80 6.13 6.12 -6.26
CA GLY A 80 6.17 6.13 -4.81
C GLY A 80 6.21 7.53 -4.18
N VAL A 81 6.79 8.52 -4.87
CA VAL A 81 6.76 9.93 -4.44
C VAL A 81 5.35 10.50 -4.61
N ARG A 82 4.68 10.27 -5.75
CA ARG A 82 3.29 10.73 -5.96
C ARG A 82 2.33 10.17 -4.92
N ALA A 83 2.56 8.95 -4.46
CA ALA A 83 1.77 8.35 -3.39
C ALA A 83 1.87 9.09 -2.05
N ALA A 84 2.96 9.83 -1.81
CA ALA A 84 3.12 10.64 -0.61
C ALA A 84 2.27 11.93 -0.65
N ASP A 85 1.83 12.36 -1.84
CA ASP A 85 0.98 13.55 -2.02
C ASP A 85 -0.52 13.24 -1.84
N LEU A 86 -0.89 11.96 -1.65
CA LEU A 86 -2.27 11.57 -1.41
C LEU A 86 -2.63 11.72 0.07
N ASP A 87 -3.41 12.75 0.38
CA ASP A 87 -3.97 12.97 1.71
C ASP A 87 -5.21 12.09 1.93
N LEU A 88 -5.12 11.19 2.90
CA LEU A 88 -6.25 10.35 3.33
C LEU A 88 -6.93 10.99 4.53
N ASN A 89 -8.25 11.13 4.48
CA ASN A 89 -9.01 11.69 5.60
C ASN A 89 -9.08 10.70 6.79
N PRO A 90 -9.47 11.16 8.00
CA PRO A 90 -9.51 10.30 9.19
C PRO A 90 -10.38 9.05 9.05
N GLU A 91 -11.50 9.13 8.32
CA GLU A 91 -12.37 7.98 8.08
C GLU A 91 -11.71 6.95 7.16
N GLU A 92 -11.01 7.42 6.13
CA GLU A 92 -10.27 6.58 5.19
C GLU A 92 -9.08 5.88 5.87
N LEU A 93 -8.38 6.59 6.76
CA LEU A 93 -7.29 6.04 7.58
C LEU A 93 -7.76 4.98 8.58
N ALA A 94 -9.04 4.98 8.97
CA ALA A 94 -9.60 3.97 9.85
C ALA A 94 -9.92 2.65 9.11
N ARG A 95 -10.21 2.69 7.81
CA ARG A 95 -10.67 1.50 7.05
C ARG A 95 -9.67 0.33 7.05
N PRO A 96 -8.36 0.52 6.85
CA PRO A 96 -7.39 -0.58 6.88
C PRO A 96 -7.10 -1.13 8.30
N ARG A 97 -7.64 -0.51 9.35
CA ARG A 97 -7.40 -0.89 10.75
C ARG A 97 -8.45 -1.88 11.29
N ALA A 98 -9.62 -1.98 10.66
CA ALA A 98 -10.71 -2.90 11.02
C ALA A 98 -10.45 -4.35 10.54
#